data_AF-A0A952EK42-F1
#
_entry.id   AF-A0A952EK42-F1
#
_cell.length_a   1.000
_cell.length_b   1.000
_cell.length_c   1.000
_cell.angle_alpha   90.00
_cell.angle_beta   90.00
_cell.angle_gamma   90.00
#
_symmetry.space_group_name_H-M   'P 1'
#
loop_
_entity.id
_entity.type
_entity.pdbx_description
1 polymer ?
#
loop_
_entity_poly.entity_id
_entity_poly.type
_entity_poly.pdbx_seq_one_letter_code
_entity_poly.pdbx_strand_id
1 'polypeptide(L)'
;MYFVALVLFSFITFLGVANMDFKWFLKSYISNPHAKDRIIALTFDDGPTEFTPKFLDLLNRHHQKATFFCIGTQIKKHPEIFIRTVAEGHDVGNHSFSHSKTTGFLSIFKMKREIVRNDRIMLKKVGVKTDLYRPPFGITNPGIAAAIRKTGKKSIGWNIRSFDTAISDEKKILKRILPKIKPGSVILLHDTSDKSYRVLQEILLFLERENYRSVTVSELFNFKK
;
A
#
# COMPACT_ATOMS: atom_id res chain seq x y z
N MET A 1 -24.48 0.61 -33.56
CA MET A 1 -24.77 1.10 -32.19
C MET A 1 -24.22 0.16 -31.10
N TYR A 2 -24.54 -1.14 -31.12
CA TYR A 2 -24.06 -2.10 -30.11
C TYR A 2 -22.54 -2.30 -30.06
N PHE A 3 -21.84 -2.29 -31.20
CA PHE A 3 -20.38 -2.44 -31.23
C PHE A 3 -19.66 -1.28 -30.52
N VAL A 4 -20.09 -0.04 -30.78
CA VAL A 4 -19.53 1.15 -30.13
C VAL A 4 -19.81 1.13 -28.62
N ALA A 5 -21.02 0.75 -28.22
CA ALA A 5 -21.37 0.59 -26.80
C ALA A 5 -20.52 -0.49 -26.11
N LEU A 6 -20.25 -1.62 -26.78
CA LEU A 6 -19.42 -2.71 -26.25
C LEU A 6 -17.95 -2.30 -26.12
N VAL A 7 -17.40 -1.57 -27.10
CA VAL A 7 -16.03 -1.03 -27.04
C VAL A 7 -15.90 -0.02 -25.88
N LEU A 8 -16.85 0.91 -25.76
CA LEU A 8 -16.89 1.88 -24.66
C LEU A 8 -17.01 1.19 -23.29
N PHE A 9 -17.89 0.20 -23.16
CA PHE A 9 -18.05 -0.58 -21.93
C PHE A 9 -16.77 -1.34 -21.56
N SER A 10 -16.10 -1.96 -22.54
CA SER A 10 -14.85 -2.68 -22.34
C SER A 10 -13.73 -1.75 -21.91
N PHE A 11 -13.66 -0.56 -22.53
CA PHE A 11 -12.69 0.47 -22.19
C PHE A 11 -12.90 1.01 -20.76
N ILE A 12 -14.15 1.35 -20.40
CA ILE A 12 -14.50 1.81 -19.05
C ILE A 12 -14.20 0.72 -18.01
N THR A 13 -14.51 -0.53 -18.33
CA THR A 13 -14.20 -1.68 -17.47
C THR A 13 -12.71 -1.82 -17.26
N PHE A 14 -11.89 -1.71 -18.32
CA PHE A 14 -10.44 -1.75 -18.22
C PHE A 14 -9.89 -0.63 -17.33
N LEU A 15 -10.36 0.62 -17.54
CA LEU A 15 -9.99 1.75 -16.70
C LEU A 15 -10.35 1.51 -15.22
N GLY A 16 -11.53 0.95 -14.94
CA GLY A 16 -11.97 0.63 -13.59
C GLY A 16 -11.22 -0.53 -12.91
N VAL A 17 -10.67 -1.47 -13.69
CA VAL A 17 -9.79 -2.54 -13.15
C VAL A 17 -8.40 -2.00 -12.81
N ALA A 18 -7.87 -1.09 -13.64
CA ALA A 18 -6.49 -0.60 -13.54
C ALA A 18 -6.32 0.65 -12.64
N ASN A 19 -7.42 1.32 -12.27
CA ASN A 19 -7.38 2.56 -11.50
C ASN A 19 -8.25 2.50 -10.24
N MET A 20 -7.58 2.45 -9.07
CA MET A 20 -8.23 2.39 -7.76
C MET A 20 -9.05 3.64 -7.41
N ASP A 21 -8.77 4.78 -8.05
CA ASP A 21 -9.53 6.03 -7.86
C ASP A 21 -10.91 5.99 -8.54
N PHE A 22 -11.05 5.17 -9.60
CA PHE A 22 -12.30 5.10 -10.36
C PHE A 22 -13.44 4.44 -9.55
N LYS A 23 -13.13 3.76 -8.44
CA LYS A 23 -14.09 3.17 -7.47
C LYS A 23 -15.15 2.25 -8.09
N TRP A 24 -14.92 1.78 -9.31
CA TRP A 24 -15.92 1.11 -10.13
C TRP A 24 -16.31 -0.27 -9.58
N PHE A 25 -15.33 -1.05 -9.14
CA PHE A 25 -15.59 -2.39 -8.55
C PHE A 25 -15.31 -2.44 -7.04
N LEU A 26 -14.48 -1.53 -6.54
CA LEU A 26 -14.02 -1.53 -5.16
C LEU A 26 -13.72 -0.11 -4.71
N LYS A 27 -14.39 0.33 -3.64
CA LYS A 27 -14.02 1.56 -2.94
C LYS A 27 -12.72 1.32 -2.19
N SER A 28 -11.68 2.05 -2.58
CA SER A 28 -10.38 2.04 -1.90
C SER A 28 -10.13 3.38 -1.21
N TYR A 29 -9.50 3.33 -0.05
CA TYR A 29 -9.04 4.52 0.67
C TYR A 29 -7.71 4.96 0.04
N ILE A 30 -7.76 6.03 -0.76
CA ILE A 30 -6.62 6.52 -1.56
C ILE A 30 -6.04 7.85 -1.04
N SER A 31 -6.84 8.62 -0.30
CA SER A 31 -6.49 9.89 0.35
C SER A 31 -7.59 10.26 1.34
N ASN A 32 -7.27 11.09 2.34
CA ASN A 32 -8.24 11.67 3.26
C ASN A 32 -8.39 13.18 3.01
N PRO A 33 -9.39 13.64 2.23
CA PRO A 33 -9.58 15.06 1.96
C PRO A 33 -9.99 15.87 3.19
N HIS A 34 -10.39 15.21 4.28
CA HIS A 34 -10.77 15.85 5.54
C HIS A 34 -9.62 15.93 6.56
N ALA A 35 -8.42 15.48 6.20
CA ALA A 35 -7.23 15.68 7.02
C ALA A 35 -6.95 17.18 7.12
N LYS A 36 -7.20 17.76 8.30
CA LYS A 36 -7.01 19.20 8.56
C LYS A 36 -5.56 19.51 8.96
N ASP A 37 -4.91 18.57 9.64
CA ASP A 37 -3.50 18.67 9.99
C ASP A 37 -2.64 18.32 8.78
N ARG A 38 -1.41 18.84 8.71
CA ARG A 38 -0.41 18.51 7.66
C ARG A 38 0.09 17.07 7.82
N ILE A 39 -0.81 16.11 7.84
CA ILE A 39 -0.53 14.68 7.97
C ILE A 39 -0.71 13.98 6.62
N ILE A 40 0.16 13.03 6.33
CA ILE A 40 0.11 12.14 5.17
C ILE A 40 0.38 10.71 5.63
N ALA A 41 0.19 9.72 4.76
CA ALA A 41 0.62 8.34 5.01
C ALA A 41 1.67 7.92 3.98
N LEU A 42 2.90 7.69 4.44
CA LEU A 42 3.88 6.90 3.70
C LEU A 42 3.51 5.43 3.79
N THR A 43 3.45 4.76 2.64
CA THR A 43 3.11 3.34 2.56
C THR A 43 4.11 2.58 1.70
N PHE A 44 4.48 1.38 2.16
CA PHE A 44 5.48 0.53 1.51
C PHE A 44 4.88 -0.82 1.16
N ASP A 45 5.03 -1.24 -0.09
CA ASP A 45 4.58 -2.56 -0.57
C ASP A 45 5.76 -3.53 -0.69
N ASP A 46 5.44 -4.81 -0.74
CA ASP A 46 6.31 -5.96 -1.04
C ASP A 46 7.25 -6.45 0.07
N GLY A 47 7.44 -5.67 1.13
CA GLY A 47 8.22 -6.09 2.30
C GLY A 47 7.59 -7.23 3.13
N PRO A 48 8.26 -7.65 4.22
CA PRO A 48 9.62 -7.25 4.61
C PRO A 48 10.70 -7.84 3.69
N THR A 49 11.83 -7.15 3.57
CA THR A 49 13.05 -7.59 2.89
C THR A 49 14.28 -7.28 3.74
N GLU A 50 15.47 -7.64 3.28
CA GLU A 50 16.74 -7.22 3.88
C GLU A 50 16.94 -5.69 3.91
N PHE A 51 16.21 -4.92 3.10
CA PHE A 51 16.28 -3.46 3.09
C PHE A 51 15.38 -2.81 4.14
N THR A 52 14.25 -3.44 4.47
CA THR A 52 13.24 -2.90 5.41
C THR A 52 13.83 -2.36 6.73
N PRO A 53 14.82 -2.99 7.39
CA PRO A 53 15.43 -2.44 8.61
C PRO A 53 15.99 -1.02 8.43
N LYS A 54 16.63 -0.72 7.30
CA LYS A 54 17.16 0.63 7.02
C LYS A 54 16.04 1.67 6.91
N PHE A 55 14.88 1.28 6.36
CA PHE A 55 13.71 2.14 6.25
C PHE A 55 13.11 2.43 7.63
N LEU A 56 12.99 1.40 8.48
CA LEU A 56 12.55 1.54 9.87
C LEU A 56 13.48 2.48 10.65
N ASP A 57 14.81 2.29 10.56
CA ASP A 57 15.80 3.16 11.20
C ASP A 57 15.66 4.62 10.76
N LEU A 58 15.47 4.84 9.45
CA LEU A 58 15.31 6.18 8.89
C LEU A 58 13.99 6.84 9.34
N LEU A 59 12.87 6.10 9.32
CA LEU A 59 11.59 6.60 9.82
C LEU A 59 11.68 6.97 11.31
N ASN A 60 12.33 6.12 12.12
CA ASN A 60 12.51 6.37 13.54
C ASN A 60 13.35 7.64 13.80
N ARG A 61 14.45 7.84 13.06
CA ARG A 61 15.29 9.05 13.16
C ARG A 61 14.54 10.35 12.87
N HIS A 62 13.59 10.32 11.94
CA HIS A 62 12.74 11.48 11.62
C HIS A 62 11.42 11.50 12.43
N HIS A 63 11.25 10.61 13.40
CA HIS A 63 10.04 10.46 14.21
C HIS A 63 8.75 10.28 13.39
N GLN A 64 8.85 9.60 12.25
CA GLN A 64 7.74 9.36 11.33
C GLN A 64 7.19 7.95 11.48
N LYS A 65 5.88 7.79 11.25
CA LYS A 65 5.22 6.48 11.15
C LYS A 65 4.77 6.22 9.72
N ALA A 66 4.52 4.95 9.42
CA ALA A 66 4.22 4.48 8.07
C ALA A 66 3.36 3.22 8.12
N THR A 67 2.90 2.75 6.96
CA THR A 67 2.18 1.48 6.82
C THR A 67 2.88 0.57 5.83
N PHE A 68 3.17 -0.67 6.24
CA PHE A 68 3.82 -1.68 5.43
C PHE A 68 2.80 -2.74 5.00
N PHE A 69 2.54 -2.86 3.70
CA PHE A 69 1.71 -3.92 3.13
C PHE A 69 2.57 -5.12 2.81
N CYS A 70 2.54 -6.12 3.70
CA CYS A 70 3.49 -7.20 3.67
C CYS A 70 2.98 -8.44 2.92
N ILE A 71 3.88 -9.05 2.15
CA ILE A 71 3.61 -10.31 1.44
C ILE A 71 3.84 -11.48 2.41
N GLY A 72 2.92 -12.45 2.43
CA GLY A 72 2.99 -13.55 3.38
C GLY A 72 4.20 -14.48 3.24
N THR A 73 4.72 -14.69 2.04
CA THR A 73 6.00 -15.41 1.83
C THR A 73 7.18 -14.62 2.38
N GLN A 74 7.15 -13.29 2.30
CA GLN A 74 8.19 -12.42 2.85
C GLN A 74 8.18 -12.41 4.38
N ILE A 75 7.01 -12.35 5.01
CA ILE A 75 6.88 -12.47 6.47
C ILE A 75 7.44 -13.81 6.97
N LYS A 76 7.26 -14.90 6.20
CA LYS A 76 7.85 -16.20 6.54
C LYS A 76 9.37 -16.19 6.47
N LYS A 77 9.93 -15.48 5.51
CA LYS A 77 11.37 -15.40 5.26
C LYS A 77 12.08 -14.47 6.25
N HIS A 78 11.42 -13.38 6.66
CA HIS A 78 11.97 -12.33 7.54
C HIS A 78 11.04 -12.04 8.73
N PRO A 79 10.73 -13.04 9.59
CA PRO A 79 9.79 -12.87 10.68
C PRO A 79 10.23 -11.85 11.72
N GLU A 80 11.53 -11.75 12.01
CA GLU A 80 12.12 -10.79 12.94
C GLU A 80 11.95 -9.35 12.47
N ILE A 81 12.10 -9.10 11.16
CA ILE A 81 11.90 -7.77 10.58
C ILE A 81 10.42 -7.38 10.68
N PHE A 82 9.50 -8.31 10.40
CA PHE A 82 8.06 -8.07 10.54
C PHE A 82 7.65 -7.77 11.99
N ILE A 83 8.18 -8.52 12.97
CA ILE A 83 7.96 -8.25 14.40
C ILE A 83 8.43 -6.84 14.76
N ARG A 84 9.64 -6.47 14.31
CA ARG A 84 10.22 -5.15 14.53
C ARG A 84 9.34 -4.04 13.96
N THR A 85 8.84 -4.17 12.74
CA THR A 85 7.93 -3.20 12.12
C THR A 85 6.72 -2.89 13.01
N VAL A 86 6.10 -3.92 13.59
CA VAL A 86 4.96 -3.76 14.50
C VAL A 86 5.38 -3.14 15.84
N ALA A 87 6.47 -3.63 16.43
CA ALA A 87 6.97 -3.17 17.72
C ALA A 87 7.35 -1.68 17.69
N GLU A 88 7.83 -1.17 16.56
CA GLU A 88 8.13 0.25 16.36
C GLU A 88 6.87 1.10 16.06
N GLY A 89 5.68 0.53 16.12
CA GLY A 89 4.41 1.27 16.03
C GLY A 89 3.97 1.63 14.62
N HIS A 90 4.54 1.00 13.59
CA HIS A 90 4.04 1.10 12.22
C HIS A 90 2.78 0.23 12.05
N ASP A 91 1.90 0.61 11.12
CA ASP A 91 0.84 -0.30 10.72
C ASP A 91 1.39 -1.38 9.79
N VAL A 92 0.84 -2.58 9.92
CA VAL A 92 1.04 -3.66 8.95
C VAL A 92 -0.28 -3.99 8.26
N GLY A 93 -0.24 -4.11 6.94
CA GLY A 93 -1.36 -4.48 6.09
C GLY A 93 -1.06 -5.76 5.32
N ASN A 94 -2.11 -6.40 4.81
CA ASN A 94 -2.00 -7.62 4.03
C ASN A 94 -1.79 -7.29 2.54
N HIS A 95 -0.76 -7.87 1.90
CA HIS A 95 -0.48 -7.70 0.48
C HIS A 95 -0.52 -9.01 -0.32
N SER A 96 -1.51 -9.86 -0.01
CA SER A 96 -1.63 -11.26 -0.45
C SER A 96 -0.53 -12.17 0.11
N PHE A 97 -0.70 -13.48 -0.05
CA PHE A 97 0.29 -14.43 0.47
C PHE A 97 1.50 -14.56 -0.47
N SER A 98 1.28 -14.62 -1.78
CA SER A 98 2.33 -14.92 -2.77
C SER A 98 2.68 -13.78 -3.73
N HIS A 99 1.83 -12.75 -3.84
CA HIS A 99 1.98 -11.68 -4.82
C HIS A 99 2.19 -12.20 -6.26
N SER A 100 1.41 -13.21 -6.65
CA SER A 100 1.52 -13.83 -7.97
C SER A 100 1.26 -12.82 -9.10
N LYS A 101 2.04 -12.90 -10.19
CA LYS A 101 1.81 -12.13 -11.42
C LYS A 101 0.42 -12.37 -12.03
N THR A 102 -0.21 -13.51 -11.70
CA THR A 102 -1.56 -13.86 -12.15
C THR A 102 -2.66 -13.45 -11.17
N THR A 103 -2.37 -12.61 -10.17
CA THR A 103 -3.35 -12.19 -9.14
C THR A 103 -4.66 -11.66 -9.75
N GLY A 104 -4.59 -10.89 -10.83
CA GLY A 104 -5.77 -10.39 -11.55
C GLY A 104 -6.68 -11.46 -12.13
N PHE A 105 -6.18 -12.68 -12.33
CA PHE A 105 -6.91 -13.81 -12.92
C PHE A 105 -7.31 -14.88 -11.91
N LEU A 106 -7.05 -14.66 -10.61
CA LEU A 106 -7.45 -15.59 -9.57
C LEU A 106 -8.97 -15.62 -9.42
N SER A 107 -9.52 -16.82 -9.22
CA SER A 107 -10.91 -16.95 -8.79
C SER A 107 -11.12 -16.33 -7.41
N ILE A 108 -12.36 -15.97 -7.08
CA ILE A 108 -12.73 -15.41 -5.77
C ILE A 108 -12.22 -16.31 -4.62
N PHE A 109 -12.36 -17.63 -4.76
CA PHE A 109 -11.89 -18.59 -3.74
C PHE A 109 -10.37 -18.54 -3.58
N LYS A 110 -9.61 -18.54 -4.69
CA LYS A 110 -8.15 -18.46 -4.67
C LYS A 110 -7.67 -17.14 -4.07
N MET A 111 -8.29 -16.01 -4.44
CA MET A 111 -7.97 -14.70 -3.90
C MET A 111 -8.29 -14.60 -2.40
N LYS A 112 -9.45 -15.09 -1.96
CA LYS A 112 -9.78 -15.19 -0.53
C LYS A 112 -8.75 -16.03 0.23
N ARG A 113 -8.31 -17.14 -0.35
CA ARG A 113 -7.29 -18.01 0.25
C ARG A 113 -5.94 -17.30 0.39
N GLU A 114 -5.53 -16.50 -0.59
CA GLU A 114 -4.32 -15.67 -0.50
C GLU A 114 -4.39 -14.69 0.67
N ILE A 115 -5.52 -13.99 0.83
CA ILE A 115 -5.74 -13.04 1.94
C ILE A 115 -5.70 -13.77 3.28
N VAL A 116 -6.54 -14.80 3.45
CA VAL A 116 -6.67 -15.54 4.72
C VAL A 116 -5.36 -16.24 5.11
N ARG A 117 -4.61 -16.75 4.13
CA ARG A 117 -3.32 -17.40 4.40
C ARG A 117 -2.29 -16.41 4.92
N ASN A 118 -2.25 -15.19 4.37
CA ASN A 118 -1.36 -14.15 4.88
C ASN A 118 -1.79 -13.70 6.28
N ASP A 119 -3.10 -13.50 6.53
CA ASP A 119 -3.63 -13.15 7.85
C ASP A 119 -3.22 -14.16 8.94
N ARG A 120 -3.30 -15.45 8.62
CA ARG A 120 -2.87 -16.52 9.54
C ARG A 120 -1.39 -16.41 9.90
N ILE A 121 -0.55 -15.98 8.98
CA ILE A 121 0.90 -15.83 9.22
C ILE A 121 1.16 -14.60 10.08
N MET A 122 0.52 -13.48 9.76
CA MET A 122 0.60 -12.25 10.57
C MET A 122 0.19 -12.53 12.02
N LEU A 123 -0.95 -13.21 12.20
CA LEU A 123 -1.45 -13.60 13.52
C LEU A 123 -0.50 -14.57 14.23
N LYS A 124 -0.01 -15.62 13.54
CA LYS A 124 0.88 -16.62 14.15
C LYS A 124 2.23 -16.03 14.57
N LYS A 125 2.76 -15.06 13.82
CA LYS A 125 4.11 -14.52 14.06
C LYS A 125 4.14 -13.38 15.08
N VAL A 126 3.12 -12.52 15.11
CA VAL A 126 3.14 -11.28 15.92
C VAL A 126 1.85 -11.08 16.72
N GLY A 127 0.85 -11.95 16.58
CA GLY A 127 -0.45 -11.75 17.22
C GLY A 127 -1.29 -10.63 16.59
N VAL A 128 -0.82 -10.02 15.50
CA VAL A 128 -1.50 -8.89 14.86
C VAL A 128 -2.66 -9.35 13.98
N LYS A 129 -3.81 -8.74 14.19
CA LYS A 129 -4.93 -8.75 13.25
C LYS A 129 -5.00 -7.37 12.60
N THR A 130 -4.94 -7.32 11.28
CA THR A 130 -5.15 -6.10 10.50
C THR A 130 -6.38 -6.28 9.65
N ASP A 131 -7.14 -5.23 9.41
CA ASP A 131 -8.16 -5.21 8.35
C ASP A 131 -7.68 -4.49 7.10
N LEU A 132 -6.48 -3.92 7.11
CA LEU A 132 -5.88 -3.26 5.96
C LEU A 132 -5.46 -4.29 4.92
N TYR A 133 -5.85 -4.06 3.68
CA TYR A 133 -5.43 -4.84 2.53
C TYR A 133 -5.13 -3.93 1.35
N ARG A 134 -4.00 -4.15 0.68
CA ARG A 134 -3.71 -3.51 -0.60
C ARG A 134 -3.67 -4.57 -1.69
N PRO A 135 -4.51 -4.47 -2.73
CA PRO A 135 -4.45 -5.36 -3.88
C PRO A 135 -3.09 -5.28 -4.60
N PRO A 136 -2.40 -6.41 -4.84
CA PRO A 136 -1.24 -6.47 -5.72
C PRO A 136 -1.46 -5.72 -7.03
N PHE A 137 -0.46 -4.93 -7.43
CA PHE A 137 -0.47 -4.10 -8.64
C PHE A 137 -1.59 -3.04 -8.72
N GLY A 138 -2.39 -2.86 -7.66
CA GLY A 138 -3.55 -1.96 -7.65
C GLY A 138 -4.76 -2.46 -8.44
N ILE A 139 -4.81 -3.75 -8.78
CA ILE A 139 -5.88 -4.33 -9.60
C ILE A 139 -7.16 -4.48 -8.78
N THR A 140 -8.26 -3.89 -9.24
CA THR A 140 -9.56 -3.89 -8.55
C THR A 140 -10.68 -4.45 -9.44
N ASN A 141 -10.69 -5.76 -9.70
CA ASN A 141 -11.76 -6.41 -10.46
C ASN A 141 -12.87 -6.97 -9.55
N PRO A 142 -14.04 -7.41 -10.08
CA PRO A 142 -15.14 -7.96 -9.28
C PRO A 142 -14.73 -9.14 -8.39
N GLY A 143 -13.82 -9.99 -8.86
CA GLY A 143 -13.36 -11.16 -8.12
C GLY A 143 -12.55 -10.78 -6.88
N ILE A 144 -11.62 -9.84 -7.03
CA ILE A 144 -10.83 -9.27 -5.94
C ILE A 144 -11.75 -8.51 -4.97
N ALA A 145 -12.67 -7.70 -5.48
CA ALA A 145 -13.61 -6.96 -4.64
C ALA A 145 -14.49 -7.90 -3.80
N ALA A 146 -14.99 -9.00 -4.39
CA ALA A 146 -15.76 -10.00 -3.68
C ALA A 146 -14.93 -10.74 -2.61
N ALA A 147 -13.67 -11.06 -2.90
CA ALA A 147 -12.76 -11.67 -1.93
C ALA A 147 -12.50 -10.76 -0.73
N ILE A 148 -12.22 -9.47 -0.97
CA ILE A 148 -11.99 -8.44 0.06
C ILE A 148 -13.22 -8.25 0.94
N ARG A 149 -14.42 -8.16 0.36
CA ARG A 149 -15.68 -8.10 1.13
C ARG A 149 -15.88 -9.34 2.01
N LYS A 150 -15.63 -10.54 1.47
CA LYS A 150 -15.77 -11.82 2.19
C LYS A 150 -14.75 -12.02 3.31
N THR A 151 -13.67 -11.23 3.36
CA THR A 151 -12.67 -11.26 4.42
C THR A 151 -12.76 -10.05 5.36
N GLY A 152 -13.74 -9.17 5.16
CA GLY A 152 -13.93 -7.97 5.99
C GLY A 152 -12.78 -6.96 5.87
N LYS A 153 -11.99 -7.01 4.79
CA LYS A 153 -10.82 -6.14 4.62
C LYS A 153 -11.22 -4.77 4.08
N LYS A 154 -10.47 -3.75 4.50
CA LYS A 154 -10.48 -2.41 3.93
C LYS A 154 -9.43 -2.33 2.82
N SER A 155 -9.88 -1.99 1.61
CA SER A 155 -8.97 -1.78 0.48
C SER A 155 -8.26 -0.45 0.61
N ILE A 156 -6.93 -0.45 0.67
CA ILE A 156 -6.10 0.75 0.75
C ILE A 156 -5.36 0.93 -0.56
N GLY A 157 -5.58 2.06 -1.23
CA GLY A 157 -4.86 2.44 -2.45
C GLY A 157 -3.89 3.58 -2.19
N TRP A 158 -3.74 4.46 -3.18
CA TRP A 158 -2.88 5.64 -3.12
C TRP A 158 -3.39 6.71 -4.09
N ASN A 159 -3.16 7.98 -3.77
CA ASN A 159 -3.34 9.09 -4.71
C ASN A 159 -2.01 9.53 -5.34
N ILE A 160 -0.87 9.17 -4.72
CA ILE A 160 0.48 9.45 -5.24
C ILE A 160 1.23 8.15 -5.46
N ARG A 161 1.53 7.83 -6.72
CA ARG A 161 2.34 6.67 -7.12
C ARG A 161 3.76 7.11 -7.49
N SER A 162 4.76 6.59 -6.79
CA SER A 162 6.18 6.85 -7.03
C SER A 162 6.67 6.33 -8.38
N PHE A 163 6.26 5.11 -8.75
CA PHE A 163 6.93 4.28 -9.76
C PHE A 163 8.41 4.01 -9.43
N ASP A 164 8.75 3.93 -8.15
CA ASP A 164 10.11 3.66 -7.67
C ASP A 164 10.63 2.26 -8.05
N THR A 165 9.76 1.31 -8.38
CA THR A 165 10.17 0.01 -8.94
C THR A 165 10.42 0.03 -10.47
N ALA A 166 9.96 1.06 -11.19
CA ALA A 166 10.03 1.14 -12.65
C ALA A 166 10.97 2.24 -13.17
N ILE A 167 11.08 3.36 -12.45
CA ILE A 167 11.94 4.49 -12.83
C ILE A 167 13.30 4.31 -12.16
N SER A 168 14.39 4.39 -12.91
CA SER A 168 15.76 4.29 -12.38
C SER A 168 16.26 5.59 -11.74
N ASP A 169 15.83 6.73 -12.25
CA ASP A 169 16.27 8.06 -11.83
C ASP A 169 15.47 8.59 -10.62
N GLU A 170 16.15 8.74 -9.48
CA GLU A 170 15.61 9.23 -8.21
C GLU A 170 15.00 10.63 -8.33
N LYS A 171 15.62 11.53 -9.12
CA LYS A 171 15.11 12.90 -9.31
C LYS A 171 13.78 12.89 -10.05
N LYS A 172 13.61 11.98 -11.03
CA LYS A 172 12.32 11.81 -11.73
C LYS A 172 11.25 11.26 -10.79
N ILE A 173 11.59 10.36 -9.88
CA ILE A 173 10.66 9.86 -8.86
C ILE A 173 10.21 11.02 -7.96
N LEU A 174 11.15 11.79 -7.42
CA LEU A 174 10.86 12.92 -6.53
C LEU A 174 10.02 14.01 -7.20
N LYS A 175 10.33 14.37 -8.45
CA LYS A 175 9.54 15.32 -9.24
C LYS A 175 8.07 14.88 -9.44
N ARG A 176 7.79 13.58 -9.38
CA ARG A 176 6.43 13.04 -9.46
C ARG A 176 5.69 13.08 -8.13
N ILE A 177 6.42 12.95 -7.02
CA ILE A 177 5.86 12.83 -5.67
C ILE A 177 5.68 14.21 -5.03
N LEU A 178 6.77 14.96 -4.84
CA LEU A 178 6.81 16.13 -3.95
C LEU A 178 5.76 17.20 -4.31
N PRO A 179 5.57 17.59 -5.59
CA PRO A 179 4.59 18.63 -5.94
C PRO A 179 3.13 18.23 -5.71
N LYS A 180 2.86 16.93 -5.50
CA LYS A 180 1.50 16.40 -5.30
C LYS A 180 1.15 16.22 -3.83
N ILE A 181 2.14 16.31 -2.92
CA ILE A 181 1.92 16.14 -1.49
C ILE A 181 1.00 17.25 -0.99
N LYS A 182 -0.11 16.82 -0.39
CA LYS A 182 -1.12 17.64 0.27
C LYS A 182 -1.60 16.93 1.53
N PRO A 183 -2.19 17.63 2.53
CA PRO A 183 -2.79 16.98 3.68
C PRO A 183 -3.72 15.85 3.24
N GLY A 184 -3.62 14.70 3.91
CA GLY A 184 -4.42 13.52 3.58
C GLY A 184 -3.85 12.61 2.50
N SER A 185 -2.68 12.91 1.92
CA SER A 185 -2.11 12.07 0.85
C SER A 185 -1.69 10.69 1.35
N VAL A 186 -1.91 9.66 0.53
CA VAL A 186 -1.36 8.31 0.68
C VAL A 186 -0.36 8.08 -0.45
N ILE A 187 0.91 7.89 -0.07
CA ILE A 187 2.03 7.76 -1.00
C ILE A 187 2.44 6.29 -1.08
N LEU A 188 2.41 5.71 -2.28
CA LEU A 188 2.91 4.36 -2.54
C LEU A 188 4.41 4.41 -2.86
N LEU A 189 5.19 3.64 -2.10
CA LEU A 189 6.62 3.35 -2.25
C LEU A 189 6.86 1.84 -2.05
N HIS A 190 8.09 1.38 -2.24
CA HIS A 190 8.52 0.02 -1.93
C HIS A 190 9.79 0.05 -1.08
N ASP A 191 9.88 -0.81 -0.07
CA ASP A 191 11.03 -0.92 0.85
C ASP A 191 12.00 -2.04 0.42
N THR A 192 12.30 -2.09 -0.88
CA THR A 192 12.97 -3.23 -1.53
C THR A 192 14.28 -2.87 -2.24
N SER A 193 14.75 -1.62 -2.14
CA SER A 193 15.99 -1.19 -2.78
C SER A 193 16.64 0.04 -2.13
N ASP A 194 17.95 0.21 -2.29
CA ASP A 194 18.67 1.42 -1.86
C ASP A 194 18.19 2.69 -2.59
N LYS A 195 17.73 2.55 -3.83
CA LYS A 195 17.14 3.68 -4.59
C LYS A 195 15.88 4.20 -3.91
N SER A 196 14.96 3.31 -3.54
CA SER A 196 13.76 3.69 -2.81
C SER A 196 14.10 4.25 -1.42
N TYR A 197 15.17 3.77 -0.79
CA TYR A 197 15.67 4.33 0.47
C TYR A 197 16.13 5.78 0.29
N ARG A 198 16.92 6.10 -0.75
CA ARG A 198 17.34 7.47 -1.04
C ARG A 198 16.17 8.39 -1.39
N VAL A 199 15.18 7.88 -2.13
CA VAL A 199 13.92 8.60 -2.38
C VAL A 199 13.20 8.90 -1.05
N LEU A 200 13.14 7.94 -0.12
CA LEU A 200 12.55 8.17 1.20
C LEU A 200 13.31 9.24 1.99
N GLN A 201 14.64 9.26 1.96
CA GLN A 201 15.43 10.31 2.64
C GLN A 201 15.01 11.71 2.18
N GLU A 202 14.94 11.93 0.87
CA GLU A 202 14.54 13.22 0.29
C GLU A 202 13.07 13.57 0.60
N ILE A 203 12.18 12.59 0.63
CA ILE A 203 10.79 12.80 1.05
C ILE A 203 10.75 13.25 2.50
N LEU A 204 11.47 12.60 3.41
CA LEU A 204 11.46 12.94 4.83
C LEU A 204 12.00 14.36 5.10
N LEU A 205 13.08 14.75 4.42
CA LEU A 205 13.60 16.12 4.47
C LEU A 205 12.58 17.14 3.96
N PHE A 206 11.86 16.82 2.89
CA PHE A 206 10.76 17.66 2.41
C PHE A 206 9.63 17.76 3.44
N LEU A 207 9.21 16.64 4.04
CA LEU A 207 8.14 16.65 5.04
C LEU A 207 8.53 17.54 6.22
N GLU A 208 9.77 17.42 6.72
CA GLU A 208 10.27 18.25 7.80
C GLU A 208 10.24 19.75 7.45
N ARG A 209 10.79 20.13 6.28
CA ARG A 209 10.81 21.53 5.83
C ARG A 209 9.41 22.13 5.67
N GLU A 210 8.47 21.33 5.17
CA GLU A 210 7.10 21.77 4.88
C GLU A 210 6.13 21.56 6.07
N ASN A 211 6.65 21.17 7.24
CA ASN A 211 5.91 20.87 8.46
C ASN A 211 4.81 19.81 8.27
N TYR A 212 5.13 18.75 7.52
CA TYR A 212 4.31 17.56 7.41
C TYR A 212 4.76 16.44 8.36
N ARG A 213 3.79 15.64 8.80
CA ARG A 213 4.02 14.39 9.52
C ARG A 213 3.47 13.21 8.72
N SER A 214 4.25 12.15 8.61
CA SER A 214 3.76 10.85 8.17
C SER A 214 3.19 10.08 9.36
N VAL A 215 1.92 9.72 9.25
CA VAL A 215 1.17 8.89 10.19
C VAL A 215 0.85 7.54 9.55
N THR A 216 0.34 6.59 10.34
CA THR A 216 -0.13 5.32 9.75
C THR A 216 -1.45 5.50 9.02
N VAL A 217 -1.78 4.58 8.10
CA VAL A 217 -3.07 4.55 7.41
C VAL A 217 -4.24 4.49 8.40
N SER A 218 -4.14 3.70 9.47
CA SER A 218 -5.20 3.65 10.49
C SER A 218 -5.40 4.98 11.18
N GLU A 219 -4.32 5.71 11.50
CA GLU A 219 -4.42 7.07 12.06
C GLU A 219 -5.00 8.05 11.04
N LEU A 220 -4.51 8.04 9.79
CA LEU A 220 -4.96 8.95 8.74
C LEU A 220 -6.48 8.85 8.48
N PHE A 221 -7.05 7.64 8.57
CA PHE A 221 -8.47 7.36 8.31
C PHE A 221 -9.30 7.09 9.57
N ASN A 222 -8.73 7.26 10.77
CA ASN A 222 -9.38 6.96 12.05
C ASN A 222 -9.95 5.52 12.15
N PHE A 223 -9.21 4.53 11.66
CA PHE A 223 -9.56 3.12 11.84
C PHE A 223 -9.18 2.63 13.23
N LYS A 224 -10.02 1.77 13.81
CA LYS A 224 -9.72 1.08 15.06
C LYS A 224 -8.60 0.05 14.81
N LYS A 225 -7.58 0.09 15.66
CA LYS A 225 -6.51 -0.92 15.72
C LYS A 225 -6.92 -2.09 16.62
#